data_AF-A0A916K7S0-F1
#
_entry.id   AF-A0A916K7S0-F1
#
_cell.length_a   1.000
_cell.length_b   1.000
_cell.length_c   1.000
_cell.angle_alpha   90.00
_cell.angle_beta   90.00
_cell.angle_gamma   90.00
#
_symmetry.space_group_name_H-M   'P 1'
#
loop_
_entity.id
_entity.type
_entity.pdbx_description
1 polymer ?
#
loop_
_entity_poly.entity_id
_entity_poly.type
_entity_poly.pdbx_seq_one_letter_code
_entity_poly.pdbx_strand_id
1 'polypeptide(L)' 'MSLSIYYLLFATIMLIGAVWTMWIGMSKKNKEGNPSYDHRTKGNWSRLSWIYILVIAVGYAALVIYIVQ' A
#
# COMPACT_ATOMS: atom_id res chain seq x y z
N MET A 1 25.12 4.45 14.98
CA MET A 1 23.79 3.90 15.36
C MET A 1 23.68 2.49 14.80
N SER A 2 23.11 1.55 15.55
CA SER A 2 22.88 0.18 15.05
C SER A 2 21.83 0.17 13.94
N LEU A 3 22.02 -0.66 12.92
CA LEU A 3 21.06 -0.87 11.82
C LEU A 3 19.65 -1.17 12.34
N SER A 4 19.57 -1.89 13.47
CA SER A 4 18.32 -2.25 14.13
C SER A 4 17.47 -1.04 14.52
N ILE A 5 18.09 0.09 14.85
CA ILE A 5 17.37 1.32 15.22
C ILE A 5 16.63 1.88 14.01
N TYR A 6 17.25 1.86 12.82
CA TYR A 6 16.62 2.33 11.59
C TYR A 6 15.46 1.42 11.17
N TYR A 7 15.61 0.10 11.30
CA TYR A 7 14.52 -0.84 11.03
C TYR A 7 13.34 -0.64 11.97
N LEU A 8 13.59 -0.39 13.26
CA LEU A 8 12.54 -0.15 14.24
C LEU A 8 11.79 1.15 13.93
N LEU A 9 12.51 2.21 13.57
CA LEU A 9 11.93 3.50 13.18
C LEU A 9 11.11 3.38 11.89
N PHE A 10 11.65 2.71 10.88
CA PHE A 10 10.95 2.47 9.61
C PHE A 10 9.66 1.66 9.82
N ALA A 11 9.74 0.54 10.56
CA ALA A 11 8.58 -0.29 10.87
C ALA A 11 7.51 0.50 11.65
N THR A 12 7.92 1.36 12.58
CA THR A 12 7.00 2.21 13.36
C THR A 12 6.25 3.20 12.46
N ILE A 13 6.96 3.89 11.56
CA ILE A 13 6.34 4.81 10.59
C ILE A 13 5.36 4.06 9.69
N MET A 14 5.75 2.89 9.16
CA MET A 14 4.89 2.06 8.34
C MET A 14 3.62 1.62 9.08
N LEU A 15 3.76 1.17 10.34
CA LEU A 15 2.62 0.74 11.16
C LEU A 15 1.65 1.89 11.42
N ILE A 16 2.16 3.07 11.79
CA ILE A 16 1.34 4.27 12.01
C ILE A 16 0.58 4.62 10.71
N GLY A 17 1.28 4.67 9.57
CA GLY A 17 0.67 4.96 8.28
C GLY A 17 -0.41 3.95 7.89
N ALA A 18 -0.16 2.65 8.12
CA ALA A 18 -1.12 1.59 7.85
C ALA A 18 -2.38 1.73 8.72
N VAL A 19 -2.22 1.97 10.03
CA VAL A 19 -3.34 2.17 10.96
C VAL A 19 -4.19 3.37 10.55
N TRP A 20 -3.56 4.51 10.25
CA TRP A 20 -4.29 5.70 9.79
C TRP A 20 -5.02 5.48 8.48
N THR A 21 -4.39 4.79 7.52
CA THR A 21 -4.99 4.46 6.22
C THR A 21 -6.24 3.60 6.41
N MET A 22 -6.17 2.57 7.26
CA MET A 22 -7.32 1.73 7.57
C MET A 22 -8.41 2.51 8.29
N TRP A 23 -8.07 3.36 9.26
CA TRP A 23 -9.05 4.14 10.01
C TRP A 23 -9.80 5.11 9.09
N ILE A 24 -9.10 5.83 8.21
CA ILE A 24 -9.72 6.73 7.23
C ILE A 24 -10.61 5.93 6.27
N GLY A 25 -10.14 4.78 5.77
CA GLY A 25 -10.91 3.91 4.88
C GLY A 25 -12.19 3.37 5.51
N MET A 26 -12.20 3.12 6.81
CA MET A 26 -13.38 2.66 7.55
C MET A 26 -14.27 3.79 8.08
N SER A 27 -13.85 5.05 7.95
CA SER A 27 -14.59 6.20 8.47
C SER A 27 -15.99 6.32 7.84
N LYS A 28 -16.95 6.85 8.62
CA LYS A 28 -18.34 7.05 8.15
C LYS A 28 -18.39 7.89 6.88
N LYS A 29 -17.57 8.94 6.80
CA LYS A 29 -17.44 9.81 5.64
C LYS A 29 -17.00 9.06 4.37
N ASN A 30 -16.10 8.08 4.50
CA ASN A 30 -15.68 7.25 3.37
C ASN A 30 -16.80 6.31 2.91
N LYS A 31 -17.58 5.77 3.86
CA LYS A 31 -18.75 4.92 3.57
C LYS A 31 -19.91 5.70 2.94
N GLU A 32 -20.16 6.93 3.38
CA GLU A 32 -21.21 7.80 2.81
C GLU A 32 -20.90 8.18 1.36
N GLY A 33 -19.63 8.42 1.02
CA GLY A 33 -19.21 8.76 -0.34
C GLY A 33 -19.39 7.62 -1.34
N ASN A 34 -19.28 6.36 -0.90
CA ASN A 34 -19.59 5.20 -1.73
C ASN A 34 -20.05 4.00 -0.86
N PRO A 35 -21.35 3.91 -0.53
CA PRO A 35 -21.89 2.84 0.31
C PRO A 35 -21.71 1.45 -0.32
N SER A 36 -21.63 1.41 -1.65
CA SER A 36 -21.46 0.17 -2.42
C SER A 36 -20.01 -0.33 -2.49
N TYR A 37 -19.04 0.45 -2.00
CA TYR A 37 -17.62 0.11 -2.05
C TYR A 37 -17.32 -1.19 -1.29
N ASP A 38 -17.88 -1.31 -0.08
CA ASP A 38 -17.73 -2.49 0.78
C ASP A 38 -18.46 -3.73 0.21
N HIS A 39 -19.43 -3.53 -0.70
CA HIS A 39 -20.15 -4.63 -1.36
C HIS A 39 -19.42 -5.16 -2.60
N ARG A 40 -18.50 -4.39 -3.21
CA ARG A 40 -17.76 -4.74 -4.43
C ARG A 40 -16.31 -5.17 -4.15
N THR A 41 -16.06 -5.79 -3.01
CA THR A 41 -14.72 -6.20 -2.55
C THR A 41 -13.98 -7.03 -3.60
N LYS A 42 -14.57 -8.09 -4.16
CA LYS A 42 -13.86 -8.96 -5.13
C LYS A 42 -13.34 -8.23 -6.37
N GLY A 43 -14.15 -7.36 -6.99
CA GLY A 43 -13.75 -6.64 -8.20
C GLY A 43 -12.69 -5.58 -7.95
N ASN A 44 -12.85 -4.82 -6.86
CA ASN A 44 -11.90 -3.78 -6.47
C ASN A 44 -10.54 -4.39 -6.09
N TRP A 45 -10.55 -5.48 -5.32
CA TRP A 45 -9.33 -6.19 -4.94
C TRP A 45 -8.62 -6.80 -6.14
N SER A 46 -9.33 -7.47 -7.06
CA SER A 46 -8.70 -8.05 -8.25
C SER A 46 -8.02 -7.00 -9.12
N ARG A 47 -8.70 -5.87 -9.40
CA ARG A 47 -8.12 -4.78 -10.20
C ARG A 47 -6.92 -4.14 -9.50
N LEU A 48 -7.02 -3.90 -8.19
CA LEU A 48 -5.93 -3.30 -7.42
C LEU A 48 -4.72 -4.24 -7.35
N SER A 49 -4.93 -5.53 -7.13
CA SER A 49 -3.86 -6.54 -7.11
C SER A 49 -3.09 -6.58 -8.42
N TRP A 50 -3.79 -6.55 -9.56
CA TRP A 50 -3.12 -6.54 -10.87
C TRP A 50 -2.29 -5.27 -11.10
N ILE A 51 -2.80 -4.10 -10.69
CA ILE A 51 -2.04 -2.85 -10.76
C ILE A 51 -0.78 -2.96 -9.89
N TYR A 52 -0.89 -3.50 -8.68
CA TYR A 52 0.24 -3.65 -7.77
C TYR A 52 1.30 -4.58 -8.35
N ILE A 53 0.89 -5.75 -8.86
CA ILE A 53 1.81 -6.71 -9.51
C ILE A 53 2.55 -6.04 -10.66
N LEU A 54 1.84 -5.32 -11.53
CA LEU A 54 2.44 -4.66 -12.69
C LEU A 54 3.46 -3.59 -12.26
N VAL A 55 3.07 -2.70 -11.34
CA VAL A 55 3.94 -1.60 -10.88
C VAL A 55 5.17 -2.15 -10.15
N ILE A 56 5.01 -3.19 -9.33
CA ILE A 56 6.12 -3.86 -8.66
C ILE A 56 7.08 -4.46 -9.70
N ALA A 57 6.56 -5.19 -10.69
CA ALA A 57 7.38 -5.80 -11.74
C ALA A 57 8.16 -4.75 -12.54
N VAL A 58 7.49 -3.68 -12.98
CA VAL A 58 8.12 -2.58 -13.73
C VAL A 58 9.13 -1.83 -12.85
N GLY A 59 8.83 -1.59 -11.58
CA GLY A 59 9.73 -0.92 -10.64
C GLY A 59 11.01 -1.72 -10.40
N TYR A 60 10.92 -3.04 -10.21
CA TYR A 60 12.09 -3.90 -10.11
C TYR A 60 12.89 -3.95 -11.41
N ALA A 61 12.22 -4.04 -12.56
CA ALA A 61 12.90 -4.00 -13.86
C ALA A 61 13.69 -2.69 -14.05
N ALA A 62 13.08 -1.55 -13.74
CA ALA A 62 13.74 -0.24 -13.78
C ALA A 62 14.93 -0.16 -12.81
N LEU A 63 14.77 -0.67 -11.59
CA LEU A 63 15.86 -0.73 -10.61
C LEU A 63 17.02 -1.59 -11.09
N VAL A 64 16.74 -2.76 -11.66
CA VAL A 64 17.79 -3.64 -12.23
C VAL A 64 18.51 -2.94 -13.37
N ILE A 65 17.79 -2.29 -14.29
CA ILE A 65 18.40 -1.51 -15.38
C ILE A 65 19.32 -0.42 -14.81
N TYR A 66 18.85 0.34 -13.82
CA TYR A 66 19.63 1.41 -13.18
C TYR A 66 20.89 0.92 -12.44
N ILE A 67 20.86 -0.30 -11.88
CA ILE A 67 22.02 -0.86 -11.17
C ILE A 67 23.04 -1.46 -12.15
N VAL A 68 22.57 -2.04 -13.25
CA VAL A 68 23.41 -2.77 -14.20
C VAL A 68 24.01 -1.88 -15.30
N GLN A 69 23.35 -0.78 -15.64
CA GLN A 69 23.80 0.19 -16.65
C GLN A 69 24.31 1.48 -15.99
#